data_AF-A0A5R8WUP2-F1
#
_entry.id   AF-A0A5R8WUP2-F1
#
_cell.length_a   1.000
_cell.length_b   1.000
_cell.length_c   1.000
_cell.angle_alpha   90.00
_cell.angle_beta   90.00
_cell.angle_gamma   90.00
#
_symmetry.space_group_name_H-M   'P 1'
#
loop_
_entity.id
_entity.type
_entity.pdbx_description
1 polymer ?
#
loop_
_entity_poly.entity_id
_entity_poly.type
_entity_poly.pdbx_seq_one_letter_code
_entity_poly.pdbx_strand_id
1 'polypeptide(L)'
;MNSLDKVRSWVEMGKQIGKAVRCERGEQPAWLSVGIQKWEGTYKLYISEIREADMTAEKFIRNDLLSYASFEKLLDAYPGQTVPIEELAPLKGQRLFNPRFKDYLYE
;
A
#
# COMPACT_ATOMS: atom_id res chain seq x y z
N MET A 1 -20.14 -10.44 7.46
CA MET A 1 -19.46 -9.22 6.96
C MET A 1 -18.45 -9.69 5.94
N ASN A 2 -18.54 -9.25 4.70
CA ASN A 2 -17.62 -9.68 3.66
C ASN A 2 -16.20 -9.17 4.03
N SER A 3 -15.15 -9.87 3.62
CA SER A 3 -13.75 -9.49 3.89
C SER A 3 -13.46 -8.08 3.40
N LEU A 4 -14.03 -7.67 2.26
CA LEU A 4 -13.90 -6.31 1.72
C LEU A 4 -14.59 -5.25 2.60
N ASP A 5 -15.75 -5.55 3.18
CA ASP A 5 -16.45 -4.63 4.11
C ASP A 5 -15.59 -4.33 5.33
N LYS A 6 -14.82 -5.32 5.78
CA LYS A 6 -13.90 -5.21 6.92
C LYS A 6 -12.73 -4.29 6.61
N VAL A 7 -12.12 -4.46 5.44
CA VAL A 7 -11.08 -3.58 4.92
C VAL A 7 -11.61 -2.15 4.84
N ARG A 8 -12.76 -1.96 4.18
CA ARG A 8 -13.39 -0.65 4.03
C ARG A 8 -13.63 -0.01 5.40
N SER A 9 -14.23 -0.74 6.33
CA SER A 9 -14.48 -0.26 7.70
C SER A 9 -13.22 0.29 8.37
N TRP A 10 -12.10 -0.42 8.27
CA TRP A 10 -10.83 0.07 8.84
C TRP A 10 -10.31 1.34 8.17
N VAL A 11 -10.39 1.40 6.84
CA VAL A 11 -9.97 2.58 6.06
C VAL A 11 -10.83 3.79 6.41
N GLU A 12 -12.16 3.61 6.51
CA GLU A 12 -13.10 4.69 6.89
C GLU A 12 -12.85 5.20 8.31
N MET A 13 -12.37 4.35 9.22
CA MET A 13 -11.92 4.74 10.56
C MET A 13 -10.57 5.48 10.57
N GLY A 14 -9.96 5.73 9.40
CA GLY A 14 -8.66 6.39 9.26
C GLY A 14 -7.47 5.54 9.67
N LYS A 15 -7.64 4.22 9.85
CA LYS A 15 -6.52 3.31 10.14
C LYS A 15 -5.66 3.16 8.90
N GLN A 16 -4.34 3.09 9.08
CA GLN A 16 -3.45 2.62 8.04
C GLN A 16 -3.45 1.09 8.06
N ILE A 17 -3.94 0.49 6.98
CA ILE A 17 -3.88 -0.95 6.76
C ILE A 17 -2.79 -1.23 5.74
N GLY A 18 -2.17 -2.40 5.82
CA GLY A 18 -1.13 -2.76 4.88
C GLY A 18 -0.62 -4.18 5.06
N LYS A 19 0.24 -4.59 4.14
CA LYS A 19 0.95 -5.85 4.17
C LYS A 19 2.27 -5.71 3.41
N ALA A 20 3.31 -6.35 3.93
CA ALA A 20 4.57 -6.52 3.25
C ALA A 20 4.78 -8.02 2.98
N VAL A 21 5.20 -8.36 1.77
CA VAL A 21 5.49 -9.73 1.36
C VAL A 21 6.82 -9.78 0.63
N ARG A 22 7.54 -10.87 0.84
CA ARG A 22 8.69 -11.23 0.01
C ARG A 22 8.19 -11.94 -1.23
N CYS A 23 8.60 -11.48 -2.40
CA CYS A 23 8.28 -12.07 -3.69
C CYS A 23 9.55 -12.28 -4.53
N GLU A 24 9.43 -13.01 -5.63
CA GLU A 24 10.50 -13.12 -6.62
C GLU A 24 10.22 -12.18 -7.79
N ARG A 25 11.21 -11.40 -8.20
CA ARG A 25 11.15 -10.57 -9.40
C ARG A 25 12.26 -10.99 -10.35
N GLY A 26 11.91 -11.88 -11.29
CA GLY A 26 12.91 -12.65 -12.03
C GLY A 26 13.58 -13.66 -11.08
N GLU A 27 14.90 -13.71 -11.07
CA GLU A 27 15.68 -14.62 -10.21
C GLU A 27 16.13 -13.98 -8.89
N GLN A 28 15.65 -12.78 -8.56
CA GLN A 28 16.07 -12.04 -7.37
C GLN A 28 14.92 -11.82 -6.39
N PRO A 29 15.14 -12.00 -5.07
CA PRO A 29 14.14 -11.72 -4.06
C PRO A 29 13.90 -10.21 -3.93
N ALA A 30 12.64 -9.84 -3.78
CA ALA A 30 12.17 -8.49 -3.60
C ALA A 30 11.15 -8.41 -2.46
N TRP A 31 10.98 -7.21 -1.91
CA TRP A 31 9.94 -6.88 -0.97
C TRP A 31 8.92 -5.97 -1.63
N LEU A 32 7.66 -6.40 -1.61
CA LEU A 32 6.52 -5.61 -1.99
C LEU A 32 5.76 -5.21 -0.72
N SER A 33 5.54 -3.92 -0.53
CA SER A 33 4.66 -3.38 0.51
C SER A 33 3.51 -2.63 -0.11
N VAL A 34 2.31 -2.86 0.41
CA VAL A 34 1.10 -2.14 0.02
C VAL A 34 0.43 -1.58 1.26
N GLY A 35 0.01 -0.32 1.21
CA GLY A 35 -0.65 0.37 2.31
C GLY A 35 -1.85 1.19 1.83
N ILE A 36 -2.91 1.26 2.65
CA ILE A 36 -4.09 2.08 2.39
C ILE A 36 -4.45 2.87 3.64
N GLN A 37 -4.83 4.13 3.47
CA GLN A 37 -5.39 4.96 4.54
C GLN A 37 -6.33 6.03 3.98
N LYS A 38 -7.43 6.31 4.67
CA LYS A 38 -8.21 7.54 4.45
C LYS A 38 -7.65 8.66 5.31
N TRP A 39 -7.37 9.81 4.71
CA TRP A 39 -6.89 11.01 5.40
C TRP A 39 -7.55 12.25 4.80
N GLU A 40 -8.17 13.07 5.66
CA GLU A 40 -8.85 14.32 5.26
C GLU A 40 -9.80 14.13 4.05
N GLY A 41 -10.57 13.02 4.06
CA GLY A 41 -11.51 12.70 2.99
C GLY A 41 -10.89 12.06 1.74
N THR A 42 -9.56 11.99 1.64
CA THR A 42 -8.84 11.38 0.50
C THR A 42 -8.38 9.96 0.84
N TYR A 43 -8.50 9.04 -0.11
CA TYR A 43 -8.00 7.68 0.02
C TYR A 43 -6.60 7.59 -0.58
N LYS A 44 -5.63 7.13 0.22
CA LYS A 44 -4.23 7.01 -0.17
C LYS A 44 -3.88 5.55 -0.38
N LEU A 45 -3.23 5.25 -1.49
CA LEU A 45 -2.64 3.95 -1.80
C LEU A 45 -1.13 4.10 -1.88
N TYR A 46 -0.41 3.39 -1.02
CA TYR A 46 1.04 3.30 -1.04
C TYR A 46 1.45 1.96 -1.62
N ILE A 47 2.40 1.98 -2.55
CA ILE A 47 2.99 0.77 -3.13
C ILE A 47 4.50 0.97 -3.20
N SER A 48 5.25 0.11 -2.53
CA SER A 48 6.70 0.08 -2.68
C SER A 48 7.19 -1.29 -3.07
N GLU A 49 8.19 -1.31 -3.93
CA GLU A 49 8.88 -2.50 -4.34
C GLU A 49 10.39 -2.24 -4.36
N ILE A 50 11.14 -3.12 -3.72
CA ILE A 50 12.60 -3.01 -3.61
C ILE A 50 13.23 -4.39 -3.63
N ARG A 51 14.33 -4.57 -4.35
CA ARG A 51 15.11 -5.82 -4.29
C ARG A 51 15.81 -5.89 -2.96
N GLU A 52 15.96 -7.08 -2.39
CA GLU A 52 16.69 -7.25 -1.12
C GLU A 52 18.11 -6.69 -1.19
N ALA A 53 18.78 -6.89 -2.33
CA ALA A 53 20.13 -6.37 -2.57
C ALA A 53 20.22 -4.84 -2.59
N ASP A 54 19.13 -4.15 -2.91
CA ASP A 54 19.06 -2.70 -3.08
C ASP A 54 18.56 -1.98 -1.81
N MET A 55 18.16 -2.73 -0.76
CA MET A 55 17.58 -2.16 0.47
C MET A 55 18.54 -1.25 1.23
N THR A 56 19.83 -1.60 1.29
CA THR A 56 20.84 -0.76 1.98
C THR A 56 21.01 0.60 1.31
N ALA A 57 20.83 0.67 -0.01
CA ALA A 57 20.94 1.90 -0.78
C ALA A 57 19.58 2.63 -0.96
N GLU A 58 18.50 2.08 -0.40
CA GLU A 58 17.13 2.55 -0.58
C GLU A 58 16.74 2.77 -2.06
N LYS A 59 17.26 1.93 -2.95
CA LYS A 59 17.02 2.02 -4.39
C LYS A 59 15.77 1.24 -4.77
N PHE A 60 14.62 1.91 -4.71
CA PHE A 60 13.33 1.33 -5.03
C PHE A 60 13.16 1.05 -6.52
N ILE A 61 12.51 -0.08 -6.84
CA ILE A 61 11.95 -0.34 -8.18
C ILE A 61 10.70 0.53 -8.37
N ARG A 62 9.90 0.63 -7.31
CA ARG A 62 8.64 1.38 -7.26
C ARG A 62 8.48 1.96 -5.87
N ASN A 63 8.01 3.19 -5.76
CA ASN A 63 7.70 3.80 -4.48
C ASN A 63 6.65 4.90 -4.69
N ASP A 64 5.41 4.47 -4.86
CA ASP A 64 4.30 5.34 -5.21
C ASP A 64 3.46 5.64 -3.98
N LEU A 65 2.96 6.86 -3.92
CA LEU A 65 1.84 7.24 -3.09
C LEU A 65 0.81 7.89 -4.00
N LEU A 66 -0.37 7.31 -4.09
CA LEU A 66 -1.42 7.73 -5.01
C LEU A 66 -2.66 8.14 -4.22
N SER A 67 -3.37 9.14 -4.73
CA SER A 67 -4.56 9.71 -4.11
C SER A 67 -5.82 9.43 -4.92
N TYR A 68 -6.89 9.04 -4.24
CA TYR A 68 -8.19 8.74 -4.83
C TYR A 68 -9.31 9.46 -4.10
N ALA A 69 -10.31 9.91 -4.86
CA ALA A 69 -11.48 10.62 -4.34
C ALA A 69 -12.49 9.69 -3.64
N SER A 70 -12.44 8.38 -3.91
CA SER A 70 -13.33 7.39 -3.29
C SER A 70 -12.61 6.06 -3.09
N PHE A 71 -13.15 5.22 -2.20
CA PHE A 71 -12.65 3.87 -1.97
C PHE A 71 -12.82 2.99 -3.21
N GLU A 72 -13.91 3.18 -3.96
CA GLU A 72 -14.21 2.46 -5.20
C GLU A 72 -13.16 2.74 -6.27
N LYS A 73 -12.77 4.01 -6.47
CA LYS A 73 -11.70 4.35 -7.42
C LYS A 73 -10.35 3.78 -7.02
N LEU A 74 -10.06 3.72 -5.73
CA LEU A 74 -8.85 3.07 -5.23
C LEU A 74 -8.90 1.57 -5.52
N LEU A 75 -10.04 0.93 -5.28
CA LEU A 75 -10.23 -0.50 -5.52
C LEU A 75 -10.03 -0.86 -7.00
N ASP A 76 -10.58 -0.06 -7.91
CA ASP A 76 -10.40 -0.24 -9.37
C ASP A 76 -8.92 -0.16 -9.79
N ALA A 77 -8.11 0.62 -9.08
CA ALA A 77 -6.68 0.82 -9.34
C ALA A 77 -5.76 -0.08 -8.51
N TYR A 78 -6.31 -0.92 -7.62
CA TYR A 78 -5.52 -1.69 -6.67
C TYR A 78 -4.79 -2.86 -7.36
N PRO A 79 -3.46 -2.99 -7.23
CA PRO A 79 -2.70 -4.06 -7.87
C PRO A 79 -2.80 -5.37 -7.07
N GLY A 80 -3.97 -6.00 -7.08
CA GLY A 80 -4.31 -7.15 -6.23
C GLY A 80 -3.67 -8.49 -6.62
N GLN A 81 -2.75 -8.51 -7.59
CA GLN A 81 -2.16 -9.75 -8.12
C GLN A 81 -1.23 -10.44 -7.11
N THR A 82 -0.45 -9.67 -6.35
CA THR A 82 0.54 -10.21 -5.40
C THR A 82 0.04 -10.18 -3.96
N VAL A 83 -0.75 -9.16 -3.62
CA VAL A 83 -1.36 -9.00 -2.30
C VAL A 83 -2.83 -8.71 -2.54
N PRO A 84 -3.75 -9.65 -2.26
CA PRO A 84 -5.18 -9.37 -2.28
C PRO A 84 -5.55 -8.31 -1.25
N ILE A 85 -6.48 -7.42 -1.59
CA ILE A 85 -6.86 -6.30 -0.71
C ILE A 85 -7.47 -6.80 0.61
N GLU A 86 -8.14 -7.96 0.57
CA GLU A 86 -8.77 -8.63 1.70
C GLU A 86 -7.76 -9.14 2.74
N GLU A 87 -6.49 -9.31 2.35
CA GLU A 87 -5.43 -9.74 3.24
C GLU A 87 -4.76 -8.57 3.98
N LEU A 88 -5.12 -7.33 3.65
CA LEU A 88 -4.61 -6.16 4.35
C LEU A 88 -5.18 -6.09 5.77
N ALA A 89 -4.33 -5.73 6.72
CA ALA A 89 -4.71 -5.61 8.12
C ALA A 89 -4.17 -4.30 8.72
N PRO A 90 -4.78 -3.80 9.82
CA PRO A 90 -4.26 -2.63 10.52
C PRO A 90 -2.82 -2.81 10.96
N LEU A 91 -1.96 -1.84 10.62
CA LEU A 91 -0.57 -1.82 11.04
C LEU A 91 -0.49 -1.30 12.49
N LYS A 92 -0.17 -2.18 13.44
CA LYS A 92 -0.11 -1.83 14.86
C LYS A 92 1.22 -1.15 15.19
N GLY A 93 1.20 0.17 15.38
CA GLY A 93 2.38 0.94 15.80
C GLY A 93 3.41 1.23 14.70
N GLN A 94 3.19 0.70 13.49
CA GLN A 94 4.01 0.97 12.31
C GLN A 94 3.17 1.71 11.26
N ARG A 95 3.83 2.59 10.50
CA ARG A 95 3.24 3.24 9.32
C ARG A 95 4.16 2.95 8.15
N LEU A 96 3.57 2.51 7.03
CA LEU A 96 4.26 2.37 5.75
C LEU A 96 4.49 3.73 5.08
N PHE A 97 3.57 4.68 5.28
CA PHE A 97 3.69 6.03 4.71
C PHE A 97 3.10 7.09 5.63
N ASN A 98 3.48 8.35 5.37
CA ASN A 98 2.88 9.51 6.01
C ASN A 98 1.71 10.02 5.14
N PRO A 99 0.45 9.96 5.62
CA PRO A 99 -0.71 10.32 4.82
C PRO A 99 -0.81 11.83 4.50
N ARG A 100 0.01 12.66 5.18
CA ARG A 100 0.11 14.10 4.90
C ARG A 100 0.89 14.42 3.63
N PHE A 101 1.68 13.47 3.13
CA PHE A 101 2.44 13.68 1.90
C PHE A 101 1.52 13.64 0.68
N LYS A 102 1.89 14.45 -0.33
CA LYS A 102 1.30 14.42 -1.66
C LYS A 102 1.77 13.18 -2.42
N ASP A 103 1.29 13.01 -3.64
CA ASP A 103 1.66 11.87 -4.46
C ASP A 103 3.18 11.82 -4.67
N TYR A 104 3.76 10.62 -4.53
CA TYR A 104 5.13 10.37 -4.97
C TYR A 104 5.07 10.08 -6.45
N LEU A 105 5.50 11.03 -7.27
CA LEU A 105 5.74 10.81 -8.68
C LEU A 105 7.26 10.69 -8.83
N TYR A 106 7.74 9.48 -9.10
CA TYR A 106 9.08 9.33 -9.66
C TYR A 106 8.99 9.75 -11.14
N GLU A 107 9.75 10.78 -11.51
CA GLU A 107 10.02 11.15 -12.92
C GLU A 107 10.95 10.14 -13.58
#